data_AF-A0A482Z951-F1
#
_entry.id   AF-A0A482Z951-F1
#
_cell.length_a   1.000
_cell.length_b   1.000
_cell.length_c   1.000
_cell.angle_alpha   90.00
_cell.angle_beta   90.00
_cell.angle_gamma   90.00
#
_symmetry.space_group_name_H-M   'P 1'
#
loop_
_entity.id
_entity.type
_entity.pdbx_description
1 polymer ?
#
loop_
_entity_poly.entity_id
_entity_poly.type
_entity_poly.pdbx_seq_one_letter_code
_entity_poly.pdbx_strand_id
1 'polypeptide(L)'
;MKNLQQNVIGWEYKPLPYLLATTNLILHDVEVPNVRFDDSLSRPLTEYTDKDRADAILANPPFGGVVSNNNENNFPQTYRTKESADLFLILMIHLLKKNGRAAIVLPDGSLTGGGVRQRIREKLLKDCNLHTIVRLPNSVFQPYA
;
A
#
# COMPACT_ATOMS: atom_id res chain seq x y z
N MET A 1 -24.29 -9.12 0.54
CA MET A 1 -23.04 -9.36 1.29
C MET A 1 -22.11 -10.41 0.67
N LYS A 2 -22.59 -11.49 0.02
CA LYS A 2 -21.74 -12.44 -0.75
C LYS A 2 -20.72 -11.79 -1.71
N ASN A 3 -21.06 -10.64 -2.27
CA ASN A 3 -20.19 -9.88 -3.17
C ASN A 3 -19.00 -9.21 -2.44
N LEU A 4 -19.13 -8.87 -1.15
CA LEU A 4 -18.06 -8.24 -0.37
C LEU A 4 -16.97 -9.25 -0.01
N GLN A 5 -17.38 -10.47 0.35
CA GLN A 5 -16.49 -11.57 0.73
C GLN A 5 -15.48 -11.94 -0.36
N GLN A 6 -15.87 -11.86 -1.64
CA GLN A 6 -14.99 -12.18 -2.76
C GLN A 6 -14.13 -11.00 -3.21
N ASN A 7 -14.47 -9.78 -2.81
CA ASN A 7 -13.90 -8.55 -3.39
C ASN A 7 -13.10 -7.71 -2.40
N VAL A 8 -13.05 -8.07 -1.12
CA VAL A 8 -12.17 -7.43 -0.14
C VAL A 8 -10.96 -8.31 0.08
N ILE A 9 -9.78 -7.78 -0.23
CA ILE A 9 -8.49 -8.40 0.00
C ILE A 9 -7.63 -7.50 0.88
N GLY A 10 -6.74 -8.08 1.68
CA GLY A 10 -5.84 -7.32 2.52
C GLY A 10 -4.56 -8.08 2.87
N TRP A 11 -3.56 -7.33 3.33
CA TRP A 11 -2.33 -7.85 3.89
C TRP A 11 -2.07 -7.16 5.22
N GLU A 12 -1.65 -7.93 6.22
CA GLU A 12 -1.21 -7.40 7.50
C GLU A 12 0.00 -8.19 7.98
N TYR A 13 1.04 -7.49 8.41
CA TYR A 13 2.32 -8.07 8.78
C TYR A 13 2.41 -8.44 10.26
N LYS A 14 1.68 -7.72 11.14
CA LYS A 14 1.73 -7.95 12.58
C LYS A 14 0.68 -8.98 13.02
N PRO A 15 1.05 -10.01 13.82
CA PRO A 15 0.13 -11.10 14.17
C PRO A 15 -1.16 -10.65 14.85
N LEU A 16 -1.05 -9.73 15.82
CA LEU A 16 -2.21 -9.27 16.59
C LEU A 16 -3.15 -8.39 15.75
N PRO A 17 -2.69 -7.32 15.05
CA PRO A 17 -3.51 -6.59 14.09
C PRO A 17 -4.17 -7.48 13.03
N TYR A 18 -3.46 -8.49 12.52
CA TYR A 18 -4.02 -9.44 11.56
C TYR A 18 -5.24 -10.19 12.13
N LEU A 19 -5.10 -10.72 13.35
CA LEU A 19 -6.19 -11.42 14.04
C LEU A 19 -7.37 -10.49 14.31
N LEU A 20 -7.12 -9.26 14.75
CA LEU A 20 -8.15 -8.26 15.00
C LEU A 20 -8.89 -7.86 13.72
N ALA A 21 -8.17 -7.60 12.63
CA ALA A 21 -8.75 -7.24 11.34
C ALA A 21 -9.62 -8.38 10.77
N THR A 22 -9.13 -9.62 10.86
CA THR A 22 -9.86 -10.81 10.42
C THR A 22 -11.14 -11.01 11.23
N THR A 23 -11.05 -10.92 12.56
CA THR A 23 -12.20 -11.02 13.46
C THR A 23 -13.21 -9.90 13.19
N ASN A 24 -12.74 -8.68 12.96
CA ASN A 24 -13.60 -7.54 12.66
C ASN A 24 -14.40 -7.77 11.36
N LEU A 25 -13.78 -8.31 10.31
CA LEU A 25 -14.48 -8.64 9.07
C LEU A 25 -15.54 -9.75 9.27
N ILE A 26 -15.22 -10.78 10.05
CA ILE A 26 -16.19 -11.84 10.40
C ILE A 26 -17.41 -11.27 11.13
N LEU A 27 -17.18 -10.37 12.11
CA LEU A 27 -18.26 -9.69 12.84
C LEU A 27 -19.12 -8.77 11.97
N HIS A 28 -18.62 -8.39 10.79
CA HIS A 28 -19.35 -7.63 9.78
C HIS A 28 -19.83 -8.52 8.61
N ASP A 29 -20.13 -9.79 8.90
CA ASP A 29 -20.71 -10.78 7.98
C ASP A 29 -19.84 -11.12 6.74
N VAL A 30 -18.52 -10.92 6.85
CA VAL A 30 -17.54 -11.46 5.89
C VAL A 30 -17.06 -12.80 6.42
N GLU A 31 -17.81 -13.86 6.11
CA GLU A 31 -17.60 -15.21 6.69
C GLU A 31 -16.22 -15.81 6.40
N VAL A 32 -15.65 -15.52 5.23
CA VAL A 32 -14.30 -15.96 4.83
C VAL A 32 -13.49 -14.74 4.38
N PRO A 33 -12.90 -13.98 5.32
CA PRO A 33 -12.07 -12.82 4.98
C PRO A 33 -10.82 -13.23 4.19
N ASN A 34 -10.54 -12.52 3.10
CA ASN A 34 -9.31 -12.71 2.33
C ASN A 34 -8.22 -11.73 2.80
N VAL A 35 -7.85 -11.82 4.08
CA VAL A 35 -6.72 -11.08 4.64
C VAL A 35 -5.54 -12.05 4.76
N ARG A 36 -4.37 -11.64 4.27
CA ARG A 36 -3.14 -12.43 4.31
C ARG A 36 -2.26 -11.95 5.46
N PHE A 37 -1.82 -12.88 6.29
CA PHE A 37 -0.78 -12.62 7.29
C PHE A 37 0.59 -12.73 6.61
N ASP A 38 1.10 -11.62 6.08
CA ASP A 38 2.31 -11.60 5.27
C ASP A 38 2.89 -10.17 5.15
N ASP A 39 4.18 -10.07 4.82
CA ASP A 39 4.80 -8.81 4.40
C ASP A 39 4.44 -8.54 2.94
N SER A 40 3.59 -7.56 2.69
CA SER A 40 3.18 -7.17 1.32
C SER A 40 4.33 -6.76 0.39
N LEU A 41 5.52 -6.43 0.92
CA LEU A 41 6.70 -6.09 0.13
C LEU A 41 7.58 -7.32 -0.20
N SER A 42 7.22 -8.52 0.29
CA SER A 42 8.04 -9.74 0.16
C SER A 42 8.02 -10.38 -1.24
N ARG A 43 6.97 -10.12 -2.03
CA ARG A 43 6.80 -10.69 -3.38
C ARG A 43 7.40 -9.77 -4.44
N PRO A 44 8.27 -10.28 -5.35
CA PRO A 44 8.77 -9.54 -6.50
C PRO A 44 7.64 -8.92 -7.34
N LEU A 45 7.79 -7.65 -7.77
CA LEU A 45 6.77 -7.00 -8.60
C LEU A 45 6.49 -7.77 -9.90
N THR A 46 7.48 -8.48 -10.44
CA THR A 46 7.36 -9.29 -11.66
C THR A 46 6.46 -10.50 -11.52
N GLU A 47 6.15 -10.93 -10.29
CA GLU A 47 5.31 -12.10 -10.06
C GLU A 47 3.82 -11.76 -9.97
N TYR A 48 3.46 -10.48 -9.83
CA TYR A 48 2.06 -10.06 -9.80
C TYR A 48 1.44 -10.11 -11.20
N THR A 49 0.19 -10.57 -11.26
CA THR A 49 -0.59 -10.69 -12.49
C THR A 49 -1.84 -9.82 -12.42
N ASP A 50 -2.60 -9.73 -13.51
CA ASP A 50 -3.87 -8.98 -13.52
C ASP A 50 -4.90 -9.49 -12.49
N LYS A 51 -4.77 -10.74 -12.04
CA LYS A 51 -5.62 -11.31 -10.98
C LYS A 51 -5.32 -10.74 -9.59
N ASP A 52 -4.11 -10.25 -9.38
CA ASP A 52 -3.69 -9.64 -8.11
C ASP A 52 -4.09 -8.15 -8.04
N ARG A 53 -4.52 -7.55 -9.15
CA ARG A 53 -4.83 -6.12 -9.22
C ARG A 53 -6.22 -5.80 -8.68
N ALA A 54 -6.36 -4.60 -8.12
CA ALA A 54 -7.61 -4.11 -7.54
C ALA A 54 -8.19 -2.91 -8.31
N ASP A 55 -9.52 -2.82 -8.34
CA ASP A 55 -10.25 -1.66 -8.86
C ASP A 55 -10.20 -0.46 -7.90
N ALA A 56 -10.08 -0.73 -6.60
CA ALA A 56 -9.95 0.27 -5.55
C ALA A 56 -8.89 -0.13 -4.53
N ILE A 57 -8.01 0.80 -4.16
CA ILE A 57 -7.01 0.63 -3.09
C ILE A 57 -7.24 1.69 -2.02
N LEU A 58 -7.36 1.26 -0.76
CA LEU A 58 -7.41 2.13 0.41
C LEU A 58 -6.30 1.69 1.35
N ALA A 59 -5.35 2.58 1.65
CA ALA A 59 -4.21 2.23 2.47
C ALA A 59 -3.69 3.38 3.33
N ASN A 60 -3.23 3.03 4.53
CA ASN A 60 -2.40 3.85 5.39
C ASN A 60 -1.10 3.10 5.68
N PRO A 61 -0.14 3.09 4.73
CA PRO A 61 1.15 2.43 4.93
C PRO A 61 1.90 3.01 6.15
N PRO A 62 2.82 2.25 6.76
CA PRO A 62 3.57 2.73 7.93
C PRO A 62 4.30 4.06 7.67
N PHE A 63 4.20 4.98 8.63
CA PHE A 63 4.99 6.22 8.64
C PHE A 63 6.43 5.92 9.05
N GLY A 64 7.41 6.31 8.23
CA GLY A 64 8.83 6.34 8.63
C GLY A 64 9.52 4.99 8.88
N GLY A 65 9.08 3.91 8.21
CA GLY A 65 9.69 2.59 8.35
C GLY A 65 10.88 2.33 7.41
N VAL A 66 11.89 1.61 7.91
CA VAL A 66 13.00 1.09 7.11
C VAL A 66 12.76 -0.39 6.80
N VAL A 67 12.78 -0.75 5.53
CA VAL A 67 12.81 -2.15 5.07
C VAL A 67 14.20 -2.71 5.33
N SER A 68 14.30 -3.68 6.25
CA SER A 68 15.58 -4.24 6.74
C SER A 68 15.81 -5.71 6.34
N ASN A 69 14.88 -6.30 5.60
CA ASN A 69 14.88 -7.72 5.21
C ASN A 69 15.25 -7.95 3.73
N ASN A 70 15.86 -6.96 3.08
CA ASN A 70 16.23 -6.97 1.66
C ASN A 70 15.03 -7.00 0.68
N ASN A 71 13.80 -6.78 1.15
CA ASN A 71 12.61 -6.74 0.30
C ASN A 71 12.63 -5.59 -0.71
N GLU A 72 13.48 -4.57 -0.53
CA GLU A 72 13.71 -3.56 -1.56
C GLU A 72 14.20 -4.17 -2.89
N ASN A 73 14.81 -5.36 -2.88
CA ASN A 73 15.27 -6.04 -4.09
C ASN A 73 14.14 -6.56 -4.98
N ASN A 74 12.93 -6.70 -4.42
CA ASN A 74 11.70 -7.08 -5.13
C ASN A 74 11.19 -5.98 -6.08
N PHE A 75 11.80 -4.79 -6.02
CA PHE A 75 11.47 -3.62 -6.82
C PHE A 75 12.51 -3.37 -7.91
N PRO A 76 12.15 -2.75 -9.04
CA PRO A 76 13.10 -2.34 -10.07
C PRO A 76 14.18 -1.40 -9.50
N GLN A 77 15.43 -1.55 -9.95
CA GLN A 77 16.58 -0.76 -9.47
C GLN A 77 16.30 0.76 -9.41
N THR A 78 15.58 1.28 -10.39
CA THR A 78 15.18 2.70 -10.48
C THR A 78 14.42 3.20 -9.26
N TYR A 79 13.64 2.34 -8.60
CA TYR A 79 12.76 2.67 -7.47
C TYR A 79 13.22 2.06 -6.14
N ARG A 80 14.38 1.37 -6.10
CA ARG A 80 14.87 0.77 -4.86
C ARG A 80 15.25 1.84 -3.85
N THR A 81 14.66 1.72 -2.67
CA THR A 81 14.93 2.52 -1.48
C THR A 81 14.61 1.66 -0.26
N LYS A 82 15.15 2.03 0.91
CA LYS A 82 14.79 1.37 2.17
C LYS A 82 13.58 2.00 2.85
N GLU A 83 13.09 3.13 2.34
CA GLU A 83 11.92 3.82 2.86
C GLU A 83 10.65 3.04 2.53
N SER A 84 9.97 2.48 3.53
CA SER A 84 8.82 1.61 3.32
C SER A 84 7.67 2.33 2.61
N ALA A 85 7.34 3.57 3.00
CA ALA A 85 6.26 4.35 2.41
C ALA A 85 6.44 4.56 0.89
N ASP A 86 7.69 4.75 0.45
CA ASP A 86 8.04 4.94 -0.95
C ASP A 86 7.85 3.62 -1.75
N LEU A 87 8.25 2.48 -1.18
CA LEU A 87 8.04 1.16 -1.78
C LEU A 87 6.55 0.79 -1.84
N PHE A 88 5.80 1.08 -0.78
CA PHE A 88 4.35 0.90 -0.72
C PHE A 88 3.64 1.68 -1.82
N LEU A 89 4.03 2.94 -2.07
CA LEU A 89 3.46 3.73 -3.16
C LEU A 89 3.69 3.06 -4.53
N ILE A 90 4.90 2.54 -4.78
CA ILE A 90 5.19 1.80 -6.02
C ILE A 90 4.38 0.52 -6.12
N LEU A 91 4.25 -0.24 -5.04
CA LEU A 91 3.44 -1.45 -5.00
C LEU A 91 1.98 -1.12 -5.35
N MET A 92 1.41 -0.08 -4.74
CA MET A 92 0.02 0.31 -4.99
C MET A 92 -0.21 0.80 -6.42
N ILE A 93 0.73 1.57 -7.01
CA ILE A 93 0.66 1.93 -8.44
C ILE A 93 0.66 0.66 -9.30
N HIS A 94 1.46 -0.35 -8.94
CA HIS A 94 1.57 -1.60 -9.70
C HIS A 94 0.32 -2.50 -9.60
N LEU A 95 -0.31 -2.52 -8.42
CA LEU A 95 -1.51 -3.30 -8.13
C LEU A 95 -2.81 -2.64 -8.56
N LEU A 96 -2.80 -1.37 -8.99
CA LEU A 96 -4.00 -0.69 -9.45
C LEU A 96 -4.35 -1.14 -10.87
N LYS A 97 -5.60 -1.57 -11.09
CA LYS A 97 -6.09 -1.83 -12.45
C LYS A 97 -6.15 -0.54 -13.27
N LYS A 98 -6.12 -0.68 -14.60
CA LYS A 98 -6.44 0.43 -15.51
C LYS A 98 -7.82 0.99 -15.17
N ASN A 99 -7.93 2.31 -15.01
CA ASN A 99 -9.13 3.04 -14.56
C ASN A 99 -9.55 2.75 -13.11
N GLY A 100 -8.74 2.05 -12.32
CA GLY A 100 -8.92 1.91 -10.88
C GLY A 100 -8.63 3.23 -10.15
N ARG A 101 -8.97 3.29 -8.86
CA ARG A 101 -8.73 4.45 -8.00
C ARG A 101 -8.08 4.08 -6.67
N ALA A 102 -7.24 4.96 -6.15
CA ALA A 102 -6.59 4.76 -4.86
C ALA A 102 -6.73 5.98 -3.95
N ALA A 103 -6.85 5.74 -2.65
CA ALA A 103 -6.67 6.74 -1.61
C ALA A 103 -5.61 6.23 -0.63
N ILE A 104 -4.50 6.96 -0.54
CA ILE A 104 -3.31 6.54 0.20
C ILE A 104 -2.89 7.68 1.13
N VAL A 105 -2.72 7.37 2.41
CA VAL A 105 -2.12 8.30 3.37
C VAL A 105 -0.59 8.17 3.30
N LEU A 106 0.11 9.28 3.12
CA LEU A 106 1.57 9.30 3.01
C LEU A 106 2.15 10.41 3.90
N PRO A 107 3.37 10.23 4.45
CA PRO A 107 4.08 11.32 5.10
C PRO A 107 4.54 12.37 4.07
N ASP A 108 4.71 13.62 4.52
CA ASP A 108 5.23 14.72 3.69
C ASP A 108 6.58 14.37 3.03
N GLY A 109 7.38 13.52 3.67
CA GLY A 109 8.66 13.03 3.16
C GLY A 109 8.56 12.24 1.85
N SER A 110 7.47 11.50 1.61
CA SER A 110 7.28 10.71 0.37
C SER A 110 6.94 11.58 -0.83
N LEU A 111 6.37 12.78 -0.61
CA LEU A 111 6.01 13.72 -1.67
C LEU A 111 7.11 14.77 -1.94
N THR A 112 8.21 14.75 -1.17
CA THR A 112 9.30 15.72 -1.27
C THR A 112 10.65 15.04 -1.52
N GLY A 113 11.70 15.81 -1.83
CA GLY A 113 13.08 15.30 -2.01
C GLY A 113 13.44 14.80 -3.42
N GLY A 114 14.73 14.59 -3.69
CA GLY A 114 15.27 14.21 -5.01
C GLY A 114 15.49 12.70 -5.20
N GLY A 115 16.25 12.33 -6.23
CA GLY A 115 16.74 10.96 -6.43
C GLY A 115 15.62 9.93 -6.66
N VAL A 116 15.57 8.88 -5.83
CA VAL A 116 14.55 7.82 -5.95
C VAL A 116 13.14 8.40 -5.79
N ARG A 117 12.91 9.27 -4.81
CA ARG A 117 11.58 9.88 -4.56
C ARG A 117 11.09 10.70 -5.74
N GLN A 118 11.98 11.44 -6.40
CA GLN A 118 11.65 12.14 -7.64
C GLN A 118 11.19 11.16 -8.73
N ARG A 119 11.90 10.05 -8.93
CA ARG A 119 11.53 9.03 -9.93
C ARG A 119 10.21 8.33 -9.61
N ILE A 120 9.92 8.10 -8.34
CA ILE A 120 8.64 7.56 -7.87
C ILE A 120 7.50 8.55 -8.18
N ARG A 121 7.68 9.85 -7.90
CA ARG A 121 6.69 10.88 -8.25
C ARG A 121 6.48 11.00 -9.76
N GLU A 122 7.56 10.95 -10.55
CA GLU A 122 7.46 10.93 -12.01
C GLU A 122 6.65 9.73 -12.50
N LYS A 123 6.86 8.54 -11.92
CA LYS A 123 6.05 7.35 -12.23
C LYS A 123 4.58 7.54 -11.83
N LEU A 124 4.32 8.05 -10.63
CA LEU A 124 2.96 8.32 -10.15
C LEU A 124 2.21 9.24 -11.13
N LEU A 125 2.84 10.32 -11.58
CA LEU A 125 2.22 11.29 -12.48
C LEU A 125 2.11 10.81 -13.93
N LYS A 126 2.97 9.87 -14.37
CA LYS A 126 2.90 9.27 -15.71
C LYS A 126 1.85 8.16 -15.80
N ASP A 127 1.78 7.32 -14.77
CA ASP A 127 0.97 6.10 -14.79
C ASP A 127 -0.41 6.29 -14.14
N CYS A 128 -0.58 7.34 -13.34
CA CYS A 128 -1.83 7.63 -12.65
C CYS A 128 -2.23 9.11 -12.82
N ASN A 129 -3.53 9.37 -12.78
CA ASN A 129 -4.06 10.72 -12.69
C ASN A 129 -4.15 11.16 -11.22
N LEU A 130 -3.09 11.76 -10.68
CA LEU A 130 -3.11 12.35 -9.34
C LEU A 130 -3.91 13.67 -9.35
N HIS A 131 -5.23 13.56 -9.22
CA HIS A 131 -6.14 14.69 -9.35
C HIS A 131 -6.37 15.46 -8.04
N THR A 132 -6.03 14.90 -6.87
CA THR A 132 -6.30 15.53 -5.58
C THR A 132 -5.27 15.14 -4.52
N ILE A 133 -4.81 16.14 -3.77
CA ILE A 133 -3.99 15.98 -2.57
C ILE A 133 -4.71 16.71 -1.43
N VAL A 134 -5.01 15.99 -0.35
CA VAL A 134 -5.58 16.57 0.87
C VAL A 134 -4.48 16.62 1.92
N ARG A 135 -4.13 17.82 2.39
CA ARG A 135 -3.17 17.99 3.49
C ARG A 135 -3.89 17.93 4.83
N LEU A 136 -3.39 17.10 5.73
CA LEU A 136 -3.95 16.91 7.07
C LEU A 136 -3.16 17.74 8.10
N PRO A 137 -3.81 18.22 9.19
CA PRO A 137 -3.10 18.84 10.31
C PRO A 137 -2.12 17.86 10.98
N ASN A 138 -1.01 18.39 11.50
CA ASN A 138 0.02 17.57 12.18
C ASN A 138 -0.49 16.79 13.40
N SER A 139 -1.62 17.20 13.99
CA SER A 139 -2.20 16.55 15.16
C SER A 139 -2.94 15.24 14.86
N VAL A 140 -3.28 14.94 13.60
CA VAL A 140 -4.16 13.82 13.24
C VAL A 140 -3.60 12.46 13.67
N PHE A 141 -2.28 12.29 13.62
CA PHE A 141 -1.62 11.02 13.94
C PHE A 141 -0.75 11.07 15.19
N GLN A 142 -0.76 12.16 15.98
CA GLN A 142 0.05 12.21 17.21
C GLN A 142 -0.49 11.25 18.29
N PRO A 143 0.38 10.62 19.10
CA PRO A 143 1.85 10.64 19.07
C PRO A 143 2.50 9.54 18.20
N TYR A 144 1.79 8.99 17.21
CA TYR A 144 2.13 7.74 16.54
C TYR A 144 2.70 7.87 15.11
N ALA A 145 2.75 9.07 14.53
CA ALA A 145 3.36 9.36 13.23
C ALA A 145 4.79 9.90 13.33
#